data_AF-A0A8T2Q1C9-F1
#
_entry.id   AF-A0A8T2Q1C9-F1
#
_cell.length_a   1.000
_cell.length_b   1.000
_cell.length_c   1.000
_cell.angle_alpha   90.00
_cell.angle_beta   90.00
_cell.angle_gamma   90.00
#
_symmetry.space_group_name_H-M   'P 1'
#
loop_
_entity.id
_entity.type
_entity.pdbx_description
1 polymer ?
#
loop_
_entity_poly.entity_id
_entity_poly.type
_entity_poly.pdbx_seq_one_letter_code
_entity_poly.pdbx_strand_id
1 'polypeptide(L)'
;MNSVERAANNLLKDAASLLLYQEVLRVPPAQAFLKLLIALRRGDEAWKLLDAYGEFYRLMAAGNILSLEELILEGILVGEGNPFAEASANVGNPRSPWSKEVPPSLQYAAAADLYSLQRLSVTESTLVGWVVDLVSDVRPEWKVAAESTLSSRDLKKVHGSSGDVSCTDGVMLHSETRADDHGDFLAHNRETWRRKIGGLWQWSEAVPLLQEYYAEYGIGRIACEQALQCRGGKLLRDTNFYAYKETCNLTILKEHSQKLFKHFERHISHCEASHVLVLGPAGSGKTTLVKSVLHSFVKQGKLRVIQMQKGEIKHLQSILEDLARNWQLRYVVVVDGLSITDDLPLVEWPENVMLCRISLSKELSMEKLSSETEDSFGMILTLNNLDHETYLLSVKEMLDFNKRLDVKPTDDSWQSHMDEADEWAKDRDPISVRSASQFVRNIL
;
A
#
# COMPACT_ATOMS: atom_id res chain seq x y z
N MET A 1 6.43 -10.47 45.65
CA MET A 1 6.12 -9.53 44.56
C MET A 1 6.13 -8.11 45.06
N ASN A 2 7.16 -7.38 44.70
CA ASN A 2 7.16 -5.91 44.75
C ASN A 2 6.09 -5.35 43.78
N SER A 3 5.89 -4.03 43.79
CA SER A 3 4.88 -3.36 42.96
C SER A 3 5.07 -3.64 41.46
N VAL A 4 6.32 -3.63 40.99
CA VAL A 4 6.70 -3.87 39.59
C VAL A 4 6.36 -5.30 39.15
N GLU A 5 6.77 -6.30 39.93
CA GLU A 5 6.48 -7.71 39.66
C GLU A 5 4.97 -7.97 39.57
N ARG A 6 4.18 -7.33 40.45
CA ARG A 6 2.71 -7.44 40.43
C ARG A 6 2.10 -6.77 39.20
N ALA A 7 2.57 -5.58 38.84
CA ALA A 7 2.12 -4.87 37.64
C ALA A 7 2.42 -5.68 36.38
N ALA A 8 3.66 -6.15 36.22
CA ALA A 8 4.06 -7.01 35.10
C ALA A 8 3.24 -8.30 35.02
N ASN A 9 2.94 -8.93 36.17
CA ASN A 9 2.09 -10.12 36.21
C ASN A 9 0.65 -9.84 35.73
N ASN A 10 0.09 -8.69 36.10
CA ASN A 10 -1.26 -8.32 35.66
C ASN A 10 -1.28 -8.06 34.15
N LEU A 11 -0.29 -7.35 33.60
CA LEU A 11 -0.18 -7.13 32.16
C LEU A 11 -0.01 -8.43 31.37
N LEU A 12 0.77 -9.39 31.88
CA LEU A 12 0.88 -10.70 31.25
C LEU A 12 -0.44 -11.48 31.24
N LYS A 13 -1.29 -11.30 32.26
CA LYS A 13 -2.65 -11.88 32.25
C LYS A 13 -3.52 -11.20 31.20
N ASP A 14 -3.44 -9.88 31.08
CA ASP A 14 -4.19 -9.12 30.06
C ASP A 14 -3.81 -9.57 28.65
N ALA A 15 -2.51 -9.72 28.38
CA ALA A 15 -1.99 -10.26 27.12
C ALA A 15 -2.47 -11.69 26.84
N ALA A 16 -2.52 -12.54 27.87
CA ALA A 16 -2.98 -13.92 27.75
C ALA A 16 -4.50 -14.04 27.60
N SER A 17 -5.27 -13.02 28.01
CA SER A 17 -6.73 -13.02 27.92
C SER A 17 -7.29 -12.53 26.59
N LEU A 18 -6.43 -12.07 25.66
CA LEU A 18 -6.86 -11.60 24.34
C LEU A 18 -7.55 -12.71 23.55
N LEU A 19 -8.69 -12.37 22.94
CA LEU A 19 -9.57 -13.29 22.20
C LEU A 19 -9.51 -13.13 20.69
N LEU A 20 -9.31 -11.91 20.18
CA LEU A 20 -9.35 -11.56 18.75
C LEU A 20 -8.09 -10.83 18.26
N TYR A 21 -7.45 -10.03 19.12
CA TYR A 21 -6.31 -9.18 18.75
C TYR A 21 -4.95 -9.76 19.15
N GLN A 22 -4.80 -11.08 19.21
CA GLN A 22 -3.52 -11.69 19.61
C GLN A 22 -2.38 -11.37 18.64
N GLU A 23 -2.68 -11.19 17.35
CA GLU A 23 -1.69 -10.84 16.33
C GLU A 23 -0.96 -9.51 16.61
N VAL A 24 -1.62 -8.57 17.30
CA VAL A 24 -1.01 -7.30 17.74
C VAL A 24 0.23 -7.56 18.59
N LEU A 25 0.23 -8.63 19.38
CA LEU A 25 1.35 -8.99 20.24
C LEU A 25 2.37 -9.91 19.58
N ARG A 26 2.14 -10.41 18.36
CA ARG A 26 3.03 -11.37 17.68
C ARG A 26 4.17 -10.72 16.91
N VAL A 27 4.11 -9.40 16.68
CA VAL A 27 5.19 -8.66 16.03
C VAL A 27 6.45 -8.63 16.92
N PRO A 28 7.67 -8.60 16.33
CA PRO A 28 8.91 -8.72 17.11
C PRO A 28 9.07 -7.73 18.26
N PRO A 29 8.75 -6.41 18.12
CA PRO A 29 8.85 -5.49 19.23
C PRO A 29 7.90 -5.83 20.39
N ALA A 30 6.67 -6.27 20.08
CA ALA A 30 5.70 -6.68 21.10
C ALA A 30 6.12 -7.98 21.81
N GLN A 31 6.73 -8.92 21.10
CA GLN A 31 7.30 -10.13 21.71
C GLN A 31 8.47 -9.81 22.65
N ALA A 32 9.34 -8.87 22.28
CA ALA A 32 10.41 -8.39 23.15
C ALA A 32 9.85 -7.66 24.39
N PHE A 33 8.77 -6.91 24.24
CA PHE A 33 8.04 -6.32 25.37
C PHE A 33 7.49 -7.40 26.32
N LEU A 34 6.85 -8.46 25.80
CA LEU A 34 6.37 -9.57 26.63
C LEU A 34 7.53 -10.31 27.32
N LYS A 35 8.67 -10.49 26.66
CA LYS A 35 9.90 -11.04 27.25
C LYS A 35 10.38 -10.19 28.42
N LEU A 36 10.37 -8.86 28.28
CA LEU A 36 10.69 -7.93 29.36
C LEU A 36 9.70 -8.06 30.52
N LEU A 37 8.39 -8.11 30.27
CA LEU A 37 7.39 -8.31 31.33
C LEU A 37 7.58 -9.64 32.07
N ILE A 38 7.97 -10.71 31.38
CA ILE A 38 8.27 -12.01 32.00
C ILE A 38 9.49 -11.90 32.94
N ALA A 39 10.54 -11.21 32.51
CA ALA A 39 11.74 -10.99 33.31
C ALA A 39 11.43 -10.13 34.56
N LEU A 40 10.65 -9.05 34.38
CA LEU A 40 10.17 -8.20 35.48
C LEU A 40 9.30 -8.98 36.47
N ARG A 41 8.36 -9.80 36.01
CA ARG A 41 7.52 -10.65 36.86
C ARG A 41 8.34 -11.63 37.71
N ARG A 42 9.43 -12.15 37.15
CA ARG A 42 10.30 -13.13 37.81
C ARG A 42 11.25 -12.49 38.82
N GLY A 43 11.48 -11.17 38.71
CA GLY A 43 12.57 -10.53 39.44
C GLY A 43 13.92 -11.07 38.99
N ASP A 44 14.11 -11.26 37.68
CA ASP A 44 15.35 -11.79 37.11
C ASP A 44 16.56 -10.86 37.41
N GLU A 45 17.77 -11.45 37.35
CA GLU A 45 19.04 -10.73 37.54
C GLU A 45 19.17 -9.49 36.64
N ALA A 46 19.87 -8.46 37.13
CA ALA A 46 20.02 -7.16 36.48
C ALA A 46 20.43 -7.23 34.99
N TRP A 47 21.38 -8.10 34.66
CA TRP A 47 21.85 -8.25 33.27
C TRP A 47 20.77 -8.82 32.33
N LYS A 48 19.88 -9.69 32.81
CA LYS A 48 18.77 -10.24 32.01
C LYS A 48 17.69 -9.19 31.76
N LEU A 49 17.41 -8.36 32.76
CA LEU A 49 16.48 -7.24 32.62
C LEU A 49 16.99 -6.23 31.60
N LEU A 50 18.27 -5.87 31.67
CA LEU A 50 18.90 -4.96 30.71
C LEU A 50 18.97 -5.54 29.30
N ASP A 51 19.26 -6.84 29.16
CA ASP A 51 19.23 -7.53 27.86
C ASP A 51 17.83 -7.50 27.24
N ALA A 52 16.80 -7.85 28.01
CA ALA A 52 15.41 -7.84 27.54
C ALA A 52 14.93 -6.42 27.18
N TYR A 53 15.25 -5.42 28.01
CA TYR A 53 14.92 -4.02 27.72
C TYR A 53 15.67 -3.51 26.48
N GLY A 54 16.97 -3.82 26.36
CA GLY A 54 17.79 -3.43 25.22
C GLY A 54 17.30 -4.04 23.91
N GLU A 55 16.85 -5.30 23.92
CA GLU A 55 16.23 -5.95 22.77
C GLU A 55 14.92 -5.23 22.36
N PHE A 56 14.04 -4.95 23.31
CA PHE A 56 12.81 -4.19 23.07
C PHE A 56 13.10 -2.82 22.46
N TYR A 57 13.99 -2.06 23.10
CA TYR A 57 14.37 -0.72 22.65
C TYR A 57 14.97 -0.73 21.25
N ARG A 58 15.88 -1.68 20.96
CA ARG A 58 16.49 -1.83 19.63
C ARG A 58 15.45 -2.09 18.55
N LEU A 59 14.45 -2.95 18.83
CA LEU A 59 13.39 -3.28 17.87
C LEU A 59 12.43 -2.10 17.63
N MET A 60 12.09 -1.34 18.68
CA MET A 60 11.32 -0.09 18.55
C MET A 60 12.08 0.94 17.69
N ALA A 61 13.37 1.10 17.97
CA ALA A 61 14.22 2.04 17.24
C ALA A 61 14.40 1.65 15.76
N ALA A 62 14.65 0.36 15.49
CA ALA A 62 14.83 -0.16 14.13
C ALA A 62 13.53 -0.10 13.31
N GLY A 63 12.38 -0.23 13.95
CA GLY A 63 11.06 -0.09 13.31
C GLY A 63 10.58 1.35 13.13
N ASN A 64 11.35 2.35 13.57
CA ASN A 64 10.92 3.76 13.66
C ASN A 64 9.59 3.94 14.42
N ILE A 65 9.34 3.08 15.41
CA ILE A 65 8.12 3.13 16.23
C ILE A 65 8.35 4.11 17.38
N LEU A 66 7.44 5.06 17.58
CA LEU A 66 7.59 6.12 18.57
C LEU A 66 7.18 5.66 19.96
N SER A 67 6.13 4.86 20.07
CA SER A 67 5.63 4.35 21.33
C SER A 67 4.96 2.97 21.25
N LEU A 68 4.84 2.30 22.38
CA LEU A 68 4.07 1.06 22.51
C LEU A 68 2.58 1.29 22.19
N GLU A 69 2.07 2.48 22.49
CA GLU A 69 0.73 2.91 22.09
C GLU A 69 0.59 2.89 20.57
N GLU A 70 1.52 3.52 19.85
CA GLU A 70 1.51 3.54 18.39
C GLU A 70 1.59 2.13 17.82
N LEU A 71 2.47 1.28 18.37
CA LEU A 71 2.61 -0.12 17.95
C LEU A 71 1.30 -0.89 18.06
N ILE A 72 0.64 -0.77 19.22
CA ILE A 72 -0.59 -1.50 19.52
C ILE A 72 -1.75 -0.96 18.67
N LEU A 73 -1.91 0.36 18.59
CA LEU A 73 -2.95 0.99 17.76
C LEU A 73 -2.77 0.66 16.28
N GLU A 74 -1.53 0.64 15.79
CA GLU A 74 -1.23 0.23 14.42
C GLU A 74 -1.63 -1.23 14.18
N GLY A 75 -1.27 -2.14 15.09
CA GLY A 75 -1.67 -3.54 15.03
C GLY A 75 -3.19 -3.74 15.06
N ILE A 76 -3.90 -2.96 15.90
CA ILE A 76 -5.36 -2.94 15.92
C ILE A 76 -5.86 -2.55 14.52
N LEU A 77 -5.47 -1.39 13.99
CA LEU A 77 -5.93 -0.92 12.68
C LEU A 77 -5.57 -1.86 11.52
N VAL A 78 -4.46 -2.62 11.59
CA VAL A 78 -4.19 -3.64 10.56
C VAL A 78 -5.25 -4.75 10.58
N GLY A 79 -5.71 -5.20 11.76
CA GLY A 79 -6.78 -6.20 11.87
C GLY A 79 -6.45 -7.56 11.20
N GLU A 80 -5.18 -7.89 11.00
CA GLU A 80 -4.75 -9.13 10.34
C GLU A 80 -5.18 -10.35 11.17
N GLY A 81 -5.91 -11.28 10.54
CA GLY A 81 -6.40 -12.50 11.19
C GLY A 81 -7.43 -12.29 12.29
N ASN A 82 -8.05 -11.10 12.39
CA ASN A 82 -9.01 -10.77 13.43
C ASN A 82 -10.46 -11.00 12.94
N PRO A 83 -11.23 -11.94 13.52
CA PRO A 83 -12.60 -12.22 13.09
C PRO A 83 -13.57 -11.04 13.20
N PHE A 84 -13.39 -10.15 14.18
CA PHE A 84 -14.19 -8.93 14.29
C PHE A 84 -13.88 -7.96 13.15
N ALA A 85 -12.60 -7.83 12.78
CA ALA A 85 -12.18 -7.01 11.66
C ALA A 85 -12.68 -7.59 10.32
N GLU A 86 -12.58 -8.91 10.13
CA GLU A 86 -13.12 -9.63 8.97
C GLU A 86 -14.64 -9.48 8.85
N ALA A 87 -15.37 -9.65 9.96
CA ALA A 87 -16.82 -9.44 10.00
C ALA A 87 -17.18 -8.00 9.59
N SER A 88 -16.47 -7.01 10.14
CA SER A 88 -16.69 -5.58 9.84
C SER A 88 -16.45 -5.26 8.36
N ALA A 89 -15.36 -5.77 7.78
CA ALA A 89 -15.01 -5.55 6.37
C ALA A 89 -15.97 -6.23 5.37
N ASN A 90 -16.80 -7.17 5.84
CA ASN A 90 -17.68 -7.98 5.00
C ASN A 90 -19.18 -7.82 5.28
N VAL A 91 -19.57 -6.82 6.08
CA VAL A 91 -20.99 -6.45 6.18
C VAL A 91 -21.48 -6.04 4.78
N GLY A 92 -22.64 -6.57 4.39
CA GLY A 92 -23.23 -6.40 3.06
C GLY A 92 -22.72 -7.39 2.00
N ASN A 93 -21.70 -8.22 2.28
CA ASN A 93 -21.24 -9.24 1.35
C ASN A 93 -22.18 -10.46 1.39
N PRO A 94 -22.94 -10.78 0.33
CA PRO A 94 -23.92 -11.87 0.34
C PRO A 94 -23.27 -13.26 0.50
N ARG A 95 -21.97 -13.40 0.20
CA ARG A 95 -21.21 -14.65 0.32
C ARG A 95 -20.54 -14.82 1.70
N SER A 96 -20.57 -13.77 2.54
CA SER A 96 -19.97 -13.80 3.87
C SER A 96 -20.94 -14.36 4.92
N PRO A 97 -20.44 -15.12 5.92
CA PRO A 97 -21.24 -15.50 7.08
C PRO A 97 -21.68 -14.29 7.93
N TRP A 98 -21.03 -13.13 7.76
CA TRP A 98 -21.31 -11.87 8.46
C TRP A 98 -22.01 -10.83 7.59
N SER A 99 -22.77 -11.28 6.59
CA SER A 99 -23.41 -10.43 5.58
C SER A 99 -24.36 -9.37 6.14
N LYS A 100 -25.07 -9.65 7.25
CA LYS A 100 -26.09 -8.74 7.81
C LYS A 100 -25.51 -7.69 8.74
N GLU A 101 -24.74 -8.13 9.72
CA GLU A 101 -24.15 -7.29 10.76
C GLU A 101 -23.02 -8.04 11.46
N VAL A 102 -22.17 -7.30 12.17
CA VAL A 102 -21.13 -7.89 13.02
C VAL A 102 -21.78 -8.53 14.25
N PRO A 103 -21.58 -9.83 14.52
CA PRO A 103 -22.17 -10.51 15.67
C PRO A 103 -21.86 -9.81 17.01
N PRO A 104 -22.85 -9.64 17.92
CA PRO A 104 -22.62 -9.02 19.21
C PRO A 104 -21.52 -9.69 20.04
N SER A 105 -21.35 -11.02 19.92
CA SER A 105 -20.27 -11.75 20.59
C SER A 105 -18.87 -11.29 20.17
N LEU A 106 -18.67 -11.00 18.87
CA LEU A 106 -17.41 -10.46 18.37
C LEU A 106 -17.20 -9.01 18.83
N GLN A 107 -18.27 -8.21 18.91
CA GLN A 107 -18.21 -6.86 19.44
C GLN A 107 -17.79 -6.83 20.93
N TYR A 108 -18.38 -7.71 21.75
CA TYR A 108 -18.01 -7.83 23.16
C TYR A 108 -16.57 -8.33 23.36
N ALA A 109 -16.15 -9.32 22.56
CA ALA A 109 -14.78 -9.82 22.59
C ALA A 109 -13.78 -8.72 22.15
N ALA A 110 -14.10 -7.95 21.11
CA ALA A 110 -13.29 -6.80 20.70
C ALA A 110 -13.20 -5.74 21.81
N ALA A 111 -14.31 -5.40 22.47
CA ALA A 111 -14.31 -4.46 23.58
C ALA A 111 -13.40 -4.91 24.74
N ALA A 112 -13.47 -6.19 25.11
CA ALA A 112 -12.64 -6.77 26.18
C ALA A 112 -11.14 -6.76 25.82
N ASP A 113 -10.80 -7.10 24.57
CA ASP A 113 -9.43 -7.04 24.07
C ASP A 113 -8.90 -5.62 24.03
N LEU A 114 -9.68 -4.66 23.53
CA LEU A 114 -9.27 -3.25 23.45
C LEU A 114 -9.00 -2.67 24.84
N TYR A 115 -9.80 -3.01 25.84
CA TYR A 115 -9.52 -2.64 27.23
C TYR A 115 -8.18 -3.21 27.73
N SER A 116 -7.90 -4.48 27.41
CA SER A 116 -6.66 -5.16 27.80
C SER A 116 -5.44 -4.56 27.08
N LEU A 117 -5.57 -4.26 25.78
CA LEU A 117 -4.54 -3.61 24.97
C LEU A 117 -4.25 -2.18 25.42
N GLN A 118 -5.26 -1.41 25.82
CA GLN A 118 -5.06 -0.09 26.41
C GLN A 118 -4.23 -0.17 27.68
N ARG A 119 -4.48 -1.18 28.53
CA ARG A 119 -3.68 -1.40 29.75
C ARG A 119 -2.24 -1.85 29.45
N LEU A 120 -2.05 -2.60 28.37
CA LEU A 120 -0.72 -3.01 27.88
C LEU A 120 0.07 -1.85 27.29
N SER A 121 -0.59 -0.79 26.83
CA SER A 121 0.00 0.44 26.30
C SER A 121 0.64 1.32 27.38
N VAL A 122 1.61 0.75 28.11
CA VAL A 122 2.37 1.43 29.16
C VAL A 122 3.37 2.39 28.53
N THR A 123 3.52 3.59 29.12
CA THR A 123 4.51 4.56 28.66
C THR A 123 5.94 4.04 28.85
N GLU A 124 6.84 4.43 27.96
CA GLU A 124 8.22 3.98 27.99
C GLU A 124 8.96 4.52 29.22
N SER A 125 8.59 5.71 29.69
CA SER A 125 9.07 6.26 30.97
C SER A 125 8.74 5.34 32.15
N THR A 126 7.55 4.74 32.16
CA THR A 126 7.13 3.79 33.19
C THR A 126 7.95 2.50 33.08
N LEU A 127 8.17 1.99 31.86
CA LEU A 127 9.00 0.79 31.64
C LEU A 127 10.45 0.99 32.05
N VAL A 128 11.05 2.13 31.70
CA VAL A 128 12.39 2.51 32.15
C VAL A 128 12.43 2.60 33.67
N GLY A 129 11.43 3.24 34.29
CA GLY A 129 11.31 3.31 35.75
C GLY A 129 11.31 1.93 36.40
N TRP A 130 10.52 0.98 35.88
CA TRP A 130 10.46 -0.39 36.38
C TRP A 130 11.79 -1.13 36.28
N VAL A 131 12.55 -0.94 35.19
CA VAL A 131 13.88 -1.53 35.05
C VAL A 131 14.87 -0.87 36.01
N VAL A 132 14.84 0.46 36.15
CA VAL A 132 15.72 1.20 37.07
C VAL A 132 15.50 0.77 38.53
N ASP A 133 14.25 0.59 38.95
CA ASP A 133 13.90 0.17 40.32
C ASP A 133 14.49 -1.20 40.70
N LEU A 134 14.79 -2.04 39.71
CA LEU A 134 15.31 -3.40 39.91
C LEU A 134 16.81 -3.55 39.61
N VAL A 135 17.45 -2.53 39.03
CA VAL A 135 18.82 -2.59 38.50
C VAL A 135 19.69 -1.46 39.09
N SER A 136 19.57 -1.22 40.40
CA SER A 136 20.17 -0.08 41.11
C SER A 136 21.70 0.02 41.03
N ASP A 137 22.37 -1.06 40.66
CA ASP A 137 23.81 -1.24 40.79
C ASP A 137 24.57 -1.04 39.46
N VAL A 138 23.84 -0.69 38.40
CA VAL A 138 24.38 -0.46 37.05
C VAL A 138 24.54 1.03 36.76
N ARG A 139 25.56 1.39 35.98
CA ARG A 139 25.84 2.79 35.62
C ARG A 139 24.66 3.42 34.86
N PRO A 140 24.38 4.72 35.05
CA PRO A 140 23.13 5.34 34.62
C PRO A 140 23.08 5.77 33.14
N GLU A 141 24.15 5.59 32.35
CA GLU A 141 24.22 6.16 30.99
C GLU A 141 23.16 5.58 30.06
N TRP A 142 22.80 4.30 30.22
CA TRP A 142 21.74 3.67 29.42
C TRP A 142 20.36 4.28 29.68
N LYS A 143 20.11 4.73 30.93
CA LYS A 143 18.86 5.40 31.31
C LYS A 143 18.73 6.73 30.58
N VAL A 144 19.80 7.53 30.58
CA VAL A 144 19.83 8.83 29.88
C VAL A 144 19.63 8.62 28.37
N ALA A 145 20.27 7.61 27.79
CA ALA A 145 20.09 7.26 26.38
C ALA A 145 18.64 6.86 26.05
N ALA A 146 18.02 6.03 26.89
CA ALA A 146 16.63 5.61 26.76
C ALA A 146 15.66 6.81 26.82
N GLU A 147 15.78 7.66 27.85
CA GLU A 147 14.92 8.82 28.07
C GLU A 147 15.09 9.91 26.98
N SER A 148 16.32 10.09 26.48
CA SER A 148 16.62 11.11 25.46
C SER A 148 16.10 10.77 24.06
N THR A 149 15.95 9.49 23.71
CA THR A 149 15.56 9.08 22.35
C THR A 149 14.05 8.99 22.18
N LEU A 150 13.33 8.69 23.26
CA LEU A 150 11.87 8.61 23.26
C LEU A 150 11.22 10.00 23.34
N SER A 151 11.87 10.97 24.02
CA SER A 151 11.38 12.35 24.13
C SER A 151 11.75 13.27 22.95
N SER A 152 12.82 12.95 22.20
CA SER A 152 13.33 13.83 21.13
C SER A 152 12.74 13.58 19.75
N ARG A 153 12.01 12.47 19.55
CA ARG A 153 11.34 12.18 18.27
C ARG A 153 10.08 13.04 18.03
N ASP A 154 9.53 13.66 19.08
CA ASP A 154 8.39 14.59 18.96
C ASP A 154 8.75 15.94 18.31
N LEU A 155 10.03 16.24 18.11
CA LEU A 155 10.45 17.50 17.48
C LEU A 155 11.70 17.28 16.62
N LYS A 156 11.51 17.00 15.31
CA LYS A 156 12.27 17.58 14.18
C LYS A 156 11.94 16.86 12.86
N LYS A 157 11.00 17.41 12.08
CA LYS A 157 11.17 17.49 10.62
C LYS A 157 12.32 18.48 10.37
N VAL A 158 13.57 18.03 10.36
CA VAL A 158 14.70 18.86 9.92
C VAL A 158 15.30 18.27 8.65
N HIS A 159 15.30 19.14 7.65
CA HIS A 159 15.83 18.96 6.32
C HIS A 159 17.33 18.65 6.38
N GLY A 160 17.75 17.62 5.61
CA GLY A 160 19.07 17.50 5.00
C GLY A 160 20.29 17.34 5.91
N SER A 161 20.95 16.18 5.84
CA SER A 161 22.24 16.09 5.14
C SER A 161 22.66 14.63 4.99
N SER A 162 23.28 14.37 3.84
CA SER A 162 23.73 13.07 3.35
C SER A 162 24.92 12.54 4.16
N GLY A 163 24.93 11.25 4.48
CA GLY A 163 26.08 10.54 5.02
C GLY A 163 25.95 9.05 4.76
N ASP A 164 26.65 8.58 3.72
CA ASP A 164 26.72 7.17 3.31
C ASP A 164 27.43 6.32 4.37
N VAL A 165 26.82 5.20 4.77
CA VAL A 165 27.53 4.03 5.28
C VAL A 165 26.83 2.75 4.81
N SER A 166 27.56 1.93 4.06
CA SER A 166 27.21 0.56 3.69
C SER A 166 27.55 -0.43 4.80
N CYS A 167 26.72 -1.45 5.06
CA CYS A 167 27.12 -2.86 5.24
C CYS A 167 25.94 -3.82 5.53
N THR A 168 25.86 -4.83 4.65
CA THR A 168 25.41 -6.25 4.70
C THR A 168 24.50 -6.84 5.78
N ASP A 169 23.54 -7.63 5.25
CA ASP A 169 22.86 -8.85 5.72
C ASP A 169 22.16 -8.86 7.10
N GLY A 170 20.81 -8.95 7.05
CA GLY A 170 19.99 -9.42 8.15
C GLY A 170 18.59 -8.83 8.20
N VAL A 171 17.58 -9.65 7.86
CA VAL A 171 16.14 -9.47 8.12
C VAL A 171 15.52 -8.20 7.50
N MET A 172 14.79 -8.38 6.39
CA MET A 172 13.91 -7.36 5.82
C MET A 172 12.79 -7.00 6.82
N LEU A 173 13.00 -5.94 7.58
CA LEU A 173 11.95 -5.11 8.14
C LEU A 173 12.00 -3.78 7.39
N HIS A 174 10.88 -3.42 6.79
CA HIS A 174 10.71 -2.32 5.85
C HIS A 174 11.27 -1.00 6.41
N SER A 175 12.45 -0.59 5.94
CA SER A 175 12.93 0.78 6.13
C SER A 175 12.44 1.67 5.00
N GLU A 176 11.88 2.80 5.39
CA GLU A 176 11.27 3.86 4.60
C GLU A 176 12.03 4.25 3.32
N THR A 177 11.32 4.24 2.19
CA THR A 177 11.63 5.12 1.07
C THR A 177 11.02 6.50 1.31
N ARG A 178 11.89 7.51 1.23
CA ARG A 178 11.70 8.96 1.11
C ARG A 178 10.25 9.43 0.86
N ALA A 179 9.89 10.50 1.56
CA ALA A 179 8.65 11.25 1.42
C ALA A 179 8.42 11.71 -0.03
N ASP A 180 7.72 10.89 -0.80
CA ASP A 180 7.02 11.29 -2.01
C ASP A 180 5.53 11.46 -1.64
N ASP A 181 4.96 12.60 -2.03
CA ASP A 181 3.61 13.15 -1.81
C ASP A 181 2.43 12.22 -2.25
N HIS A 182 2.70 10.96 -2.59
CA HIS A 182 1.78 10.04 -3.24
C HIS A 182 1.45 8.79 -2.42
N GLY A 183 2.25 8.47 -1.39
CA GLY A 183 1.96 7.42 -0.40
C GLY A 183 1.19 7.93 0.84
N ASP A 184 0.90 9.22 0.90
CA ASP A 184 0.55 9.93 2.14
C ASP A 184 -0.93 9.75 2.55
N PHE A 185 -1.84 9.41 1.63
CA PHE A 185 -3.28 9.34 1.95
C PHE A 185 -3.63 8.29 3.01
N LEU A 186 -3.25 7.02 2.79
CA LEU A 186 -3.54 5.96 3.76
C LEU A 186 -2.76 6.17 5.07
N ALA A 187 -1.50 6.59 4.98
CA ALA A 187 -0.68 6.87 6.16
C ALA A 187 -1.30 7.99 7.02
N HIS A 188 -1.71 9.10 6.39
CA HIS A 188 -2.37 10.22 7.05
C HIS A 188 -3.71 9.83 7.67
N ASN A 189 -4.51 9.02 6.95
CA ASN A 189 -5.79 8.53 7.48
C ASN A 189 -5.57 7.60 8.66
N ARG A 190 -4.64 6.64 8.57
CA ARG A 190 -4.31 5.74 9.68
C ARG A 190 -3.87 6.52 10.91
N GLU A 191 -2.99 7.50 10.73
CA GLU A 191 -2.54 8.36 11.81
C GLU A 191 -3.71 9.15 12.45
N THR A 192 -4.65 9.62 11.64
CA THR A 192 -5.88 10.26 12.13
C THR A 192 -6.73 9.30 12.97
N TRP A 193 -6.90 8.05 12.52
CA TRP A 193 -7.62 7.02 13.26
C TRP A 193 -6.89 6.58 14.54
N ARG A 194 -5.55 6.49 14.52
CA ARG A 194 -4.75 6.23 15.72
C ARG A 194 -5.00 7.31 16.77
N ARG A 195 -4.93 8.59 16.40
CA ARG A 195 -5.26 9.68 17.35
C ARG A 195 -6.70 9.64 17.83
N LYS A 196 -7.65 9.30 16.95
CA LYS A 196 -9.07 9.21 17.29
C LYS A 196 -9.32 8.12 18.35
N ILE A 197 -8.68 6.95 18.21
CA ILE A 197 -8.82 5.83 19.14
C ILE A 197 -7.97 6.05 20.40
N GLY A 198 -6.70 6.42 20.24
CA GLY A 198 -5.76 6.70 21.34
C GLY A 198 -6.24 7.82 22.25
N GLY A 199 -6.94 8.82 21.70
CA GLY A 199 -7.54 9.93 22.45
C GLY A 199 -8.81 9.57 23.24
N LEU A 200 -9.34 8.34 23.13
CA LEU A 200 -10.49 7.91 23.94
C LEU A 200 -10.05 7.64 25.38
N TRP A 201 -10.97 7.92 26.31
CA TRP A 201 -10.76 7.55 27.72
C TRP A 201 -10.64 6.03 27.89
N GLN A 202 -11.48 5.26 27.18
CA GLN A 202 -11.43 3.80 27.14
C GLN A 202 -11.45 3.30 25.70
N TRP A 203 -10.47 2.48 25.33
CA TRP A 203 -10.40 1.94 23.97
C TRP A 203 -11.53 0.95 23.66
N SER A 204 -12.17 0.36 24.68
CA SER A 204 -13.37 -0.47 24.49
C SER A 204 -14.53 0.29 23.83
N GLU A 205 -14.56 1.63 23.94
CA GLU A 205 -15.55 2.47 23.26
C GLU A 205 -15.27 2.63 21.75
N ALA A 206 -14.09 2.19 21.28
CA ALA A 206 -13.70 2.27 19.88
C ALA A 206 -14.34 1.19 19.00
N VAL A 207 -15.10 0.23 19.55
CA VAL A 207 -15.73 -0.85 18.77
C VAL A 207 -16.54 -0.35 17.55
N PRO A 208 -17.50 0.60 17.68
CA PRO A 208 -18.21 1.13 16.51
C PRO A 208 -17.28 1.86 15.53
N LEU A 209 -16.31 2.62 16.06
CA LEU A 209 -15.31 3.32 15.26
C LEU A 209 -14.46 2.36 14.42
N LEU A 210 -14.08 1.22 14.99
CA LEU A 210 -13.31 0.19 14.30
C LEU A 210 -14.14 -0.57 13.27
N GLN A 211 -15.44 -0.77 13.51
CA GLN A 211 -16.33 -1.34 12.49
C GLN A 211 -16.37 -0.45 11.25
N GLU A 212 -16.56 0.86 11.44
CA GLU A 212 -16.52 1.85 10.36
C GLU A 212 -15.17 1.81 9.63
N TYR A 213 -14.08 1.83 10.40
CA TYR A 213 -12.73 1.79 9.86
C TYR A 213 -12.48 0.55 8.98
N TYR A 214 -12.77 -0.66 9.47
CA TYR A 214 -12.52 -1.88 8.69
C TYR A 214 -13.46 -2.01 7.49
N ALA A 215 -14.68 -1.49 7.57
CA ALA A 215 -15.59 -1.44 6.44
C ALA A 215 -15.08 -0.50 5.34
N GLU A 216 -14.52 0.66 5.69
CA GLU A 216 -14.07 1.66 4.73
C GLU A 216 -12.64 1.39 4.19
N TYR A 217 -11.72 1.02 5.08
CA TYR A 217 -10.29 0.91 4.77
C TYR A 217 -9.82 -0.52 4.56
N GLY A 218 -10.63 -1.52 4.94
CA GLY A 218 -10.29 -2.94 4.87
C GLY A 218 -9.34 -3.40 5.97
N ILE A 219 -8.88 -4.65 5.83
CA ILE A 219 -8.07 -5.39 6.79
C ILE A 219 -6.85 -6.03 6.15
N GLY A 220 -5.85 -6.30 7.00
CA GLY A 220 -4.61 -6.95 6.64
C GLY A 220 -3.67 -6.07 5.82
N ARG A 221 -2.52 -6.64 5.48
CA ARG A 221 -1.42 -5.93 4.82
C ARG A 221 -1.78 -5.40 3.43
N ILE A 222 -2.65 -6.10 2.71
CA ILE A 222 -3.11 -5.67 1.38
C ILE A 222 -3.90 -4.36 1.48
N ALA A 223 -4.75 -4.22 2.50
CA ALA A 223 -5.51 -3.01 2.73
C ALA A 223 -4.62 -1.79 3.07
N CYS A 224 -3.41 -2.03 3.58
CA CYS A 224 -2.48 -0.97 3.97
C CYS A 224 -1.80 -0.27 2.78
N GLU A 225 -1.94 -0.81 1.57
CA GLU A 225 -1.27 -0.31 0.36
C GLU A 225 -2.29 0.02 -0.74
N GLN A 226 -1.95 1.01 -1.58
CA GLN A 226 -2.80 1.40 -2.71
C GLN A 226 -2.28 0.88 -4.05
N ALA A 227 -0.97 0.73 -4.18
CA ALA A 227 -0.35 0.13 -5.35
C ALA A 227 0.54 -1.02 -4.90
N LEU A 228 0.20 -2.21 -5.40
CA LEU A 228 0.83 -3.47 -5.09
C LEU A 228 1.35 -4.10 -6.38
N GLN A 229 2.38 -4.92 -6.25
CA GLN A 229 2.87 -5.80 -7.30
C GLN A 229 2.93 -7.23 -6.77
N CYS A 230 2.53 -8.19 -7.60
CA CYS A 230 2.72 -9.60 -7.32
C CYS A 230 4.17 -10.01 -7.63
N ARG A 231 4.82 -10.68 -6.66
CA ARG A 231 6.13 -11.32 -6.84
C ARG A 231 6.18 -12.63 -6.07
N GLY A 232 6.41 -13.75 -6.75
CA GLY A 232 6.46 -15.07 -6.14
C GLY A 232 5.20 -15.40 -5.34
N GLY A 233 4.03 -14.97 -5.82
CA GLY A 233 2.74 -15.17 -5.16
C GLY A 233 2.48 -14.30 -3.93
N LYS A 234 3.33 -13.31 -3.64
CA LYS A 234 3.11 -12.32 -2.57
C LYS A 234 2.80 -10.95 -3.16
N LEU A 235 1.91 -10.21 -2.49
CA LEU A 235 1.64 -8.81 -2.80
C LEU A 235 2.56 -7.91 -1.99
N LEU A 236 3.35 -7.10 -2.69
CA LEU A 236 4.31 -6.15 -2.11
C LEU A 236 4.01 -4.75 -2.64
N ARG A 237 4.33 -3.71 -1.87
CA ARG A 237 4.21 -2.32 -2.32
C ARG A 237 4.92 -2.11 -3.67
N ASP A 238 4.26 -1.45 -4.61
CA ASP A 238 4.84 -1.07 -5.90
C ASP A 238 5.32 0.39 -5.87
N THR A 239 6.58 0.59 -5.48
CA THR A 239 7.21 1.92 -5.46
C THR A 239 7.31 2.56 -6.84
N ASN A 240 7.40 1.76 -7.92
CA ASN A 240 7.50 2.29 -9.28
C ASN A 240 6.17 2.85 -9.79
N PHE A 241 5.04 2.36 -9.26
CA PHE A 241 3.73 2.90 -9.58
C PHE A 241 3.59 4.35 -9.09
N TYR A 242 4.11 4.65 -7.90
CA TYR A 242 4.07 6.00 -7.31
C TYR A 242 5.05 6.97 -7.98
N ALA A 243 6.16 6.48 -8.53
CA ALA A 243 7.10 7.30 -9.30
C ALA A 243 6.55 7.73 -10.68
N TYR A 244 5.38 7.21 -11.06
CA TYR A 244 4.75 7.52 -12.34
C TYR A 244 4.19 8.94 -12.35
N LYS A 245 4.89 9.87 -13.01
CA LYS A 245 4.38 11.21 -13.27
C LYS A 245 3.21 11.12 -14.26
N GLU A 246 2.16 11.92 -14.08
CA GLU A 246 1.04 12.04 -15.01
C GLU A 246 1.55 12.49 -16.39
N THR A 247 1.91 11.54 -17.25
CA THR A 247 2.43 11.82 -18.60
C THR A 247 1.37 11.72 -19.69
N CYS A 248 0.14 11.32 -19.36
CA CYS A 248 -0.92 11.13 -20.35
C CYS A 248 -1.82 12.34 -20.44
N ASN A 249 -1.33 13.44 -21.01
CA ASN A 249 -2.19 14.50 -21.53
C ASN A 249 -2.06 14.61 -23.05
N LEU A 250 -1.83 13.48 -23.72
CA LEU A 250 -1.81 13.43 -25.18
C LEU A 250 -3.23 13.45 -25.72
N THR A 251 -3.52 14.35 -26.66
CA THR A 251 -4.86 14.47 -27.25
C THR A 251 -5.30 13.15 -27.89
N ILE A 252 -4.37 12.42 -28.52
CA ILE A 252 -4.66 11.12 -29.16
C ILE A 252 -5.14 10.04 -28.19
N LEU A 253 -4.78 10.15 -26.91
CA LEU A 253 -5.19 9.19 -25.85
C LEU A 253 -6.40 9.68 -25.04
N LYS A 254 -6.87 10.91 -25.28
CA LYS A 254 -7.86 11.57 -24.42
C LYS A 254 -9.20 10.86 -24.39
N GLU A 255 -9.70 10.43 -25.55
CA GLU A 255 -10.98 9.71 -25.62
C GLU A 255 -10.89 8.35 -24.91
N HIS A 256 -9.82 7.59 -25.15
CA HIS A 256 -9.57 6.31 -24.49
C HIS A 256 -9.42 6.47 -22.97
N SER A 257 -8.74 7.54 -22.53
CA SER A 257 -8.57 7.90 -21.13
C SER A 257 -9.91 8.20 -20.46
N GLN A 258 -10.77 9.00 -21.11
CA GLN A 258 -12.11 9.30 -20.60
C GLN A 258 -13.01 8.07 -20.51
N LYS A 259 -12.94 7.16 -21.49
CA LYS A 259 -13.67 5.89 -21.46
C LYS A 259 -13.21 5.03 -20.29
N LEU A 260 -11.90 4.83 -20.12
CA LEU A 260 -11.34 4.07 -18.99
C LEU A 260 -11.68 4.69 -17.64
N PHE A 261 -11.57 6.01 -17.54
CA PHE A 261 -11.86 6.74 -16.31
C PHE A 261 -13.30 6.48 -15.84
N LYS A 262 -14.28 6.66 -16.73
CA LYS A 262 -15.69 6.40 -16.42
C LYS A 262 -15.95 4.94 -16.07
N HIS A 263 -15.23 4.01 -16.68
CA HIS A 263 -15.39 2.59 -16.40
C HIS A 263 -14.85 2.20 -15.02
N PHE A 264 -13.66 2.68 -14.66
CA PHE A 264 -13.12 2.49 -13.31
C PHE A 264 -13.93 3.23 -12.25
N GLU A 265 -14.49 4.39 -12.55
CA GLU A 265 -15.40 5.11 -11.65
C GLU A 265 -16.66 4.30 -11.33
N ARG A 266 -17.24 3.60 -12.33
CA ARG A 266 -18.36 2.67 -12.12
C ARG A 266 -17.99 1.51 -11.21
N HIS A 267 -16.82 0.91 -11.42
CA HIS A 267 -16.30 -0.18 -10.56
C HIS A 267 -16.15 0.26 -9.10
N ILE A 268 -15.58 1.45 -8.91
CA ILE A 268 -15.40 2.07 -7.59
C ILE A 268 -16.76 2.33 -6.93
N SER A 269 -17.77 2.73 -7.71
CA SER A 269 -19.11 3.05 -7.22
C SER A 269 -20.01 1.82 -7.01
N HIS A 270 -19.44 0.61 -6.95
CA HIS A 270 -20.18 -0.66 -6.80
C HIS A 270 -21.23 -0.92 -7.90
N CYS A 271 -21.08 -0.29 -9.07
CA CYS A 271 -21.89 -0.61 -10.23
C CYS A 271 -21.29 -1.80 -10.99
N GLU A 272 -22.11 -2.50 -11.77
CA GLU A 272 -21.63 -3.55 -12.67
C GLU A 272 -20.58 -2.96 -13.63
N ALA A 273 -19.36 -3.48 -13.54
CA ALA A 273 -18.25 -3.08 -14.39
C ALA A 273 -17.50 -4.33 -14.85
N SER A 274 -17.46 -4.52 -16.17
CA SER A 274 -16.83 -5.69 -16.78
C SER A 274 -15.30 -5.57 -16.80
N HIS A 275 -14.63 -6.69 -17.04
CA HIS A 275 -13.19 -6.69 -17.28
C HIS A 275 -12.82 -5.85 -18.51
N VAL A 276 -11.61 -5.29 -18.48
CA VAL A 276 -11.08 -4.39 -19.50
C VAL A 276 -9.96 -5.08 -20.27
N LEU A 277 -10.03 -5.04 -21.59
CA LEU A 277 -8.96 -5.46 -22.50
C LEU A 277 -8.45 -4.26 -23.30
N VAL A 278 -7.15 -4.01 -23.25
CA VAL A 278 -6.47 -2.95 -24.01
C VAL A 278 -5.55 -3.56 -25.04
N LEU A 279 -5.88 -3.38 -26.32
CA LEU A 279 -5.20 -3.93 -27.49
C LEU A 279 -4.39 -2.85 -28.22
N GLY A 280 -3.35 -3.29 -28.93
CA GLY A 280 -2.61 -2.43 -29.85
C GLY A 280 -1.13 -2.79 -29.99
N PRO A 281 -0.41 -2.12 -30.91
CA PRO A 281 0.99 -2.39 -31.20
C PRO A 281 1.92 -1.96 -30.06
N ALA A 282 3.14 -2.50 -30.05
CA ALA A 282 4.14 -2.13 -29.06
C ALA A 282 4.45 -0.61 -29.15
N GLY A 283 4.47 0.08 -28.02
CA GLY A 283 4.78 1.51 -27.99
C GLY A 283 3.60 2.46 -28.27
N SER A 284 2.38 1.96 -28.51
CA SER A 284 1.18 2.80 -28.71
C SER A 284 0.68 3.54 -27.46
N GLY A 285 1.31 3.33 -26.29
CA GLY A 285 0.95 4.03 -25.06
C GLY A 285 -0.07 3.31 -24.16
N LYS A 286 -0.40 2.03 -24.41
CA LYS A 286 -1.39 1.25 -23.61
C LYS A 286 -1.11 1.23 -22.11
N THR A 287 0.09 0.79 -21.71
CA THR A 287 0.48 0.74 -20.29
C THR A 287 0.47 2.13 -19.66
N THR A 288 0.95 3.12 -20.41
CA THR A 288 1.01 4.54 -20.01
C THR A 288 -0.40 5.08 -19.76
N LEU A 289 -1.33 4.81 -20.68
CA LEU A 289 -2.75 5.15 -20.58
C LEU A 289 -3.40 4.53 -19.33
N VAL A 290 -3.33 3.20 -19.18
CA VAL A 290 -3.95 2.49 -18.05
C VAL A 290 -3.40 2.99 -16.72
N LYS A 291 -2.07 3.06 -16.59
CA LYS A 291 -1.42 3.54 -15.36
C LYS A 291 -1.78 4.98 -15.03
N SER A 292 -1.85 5.87 -16.03
CA SER A 292 -2.23 7.28 -15.77
C SER A 292 -3.64 7.43 -15.21
N VAL A 293 -4.61 6.66 -15.73
CA VAL A 293 -5.99 6.73 -15.26
C VAL A 293 -6.08 6.15 -13.85
N LEU A 294 -5.47 4.99 -13.61
CA LEU A 294 -5.46 4.35 -12.29
C LEU A 294 -4.75 5.21 -11.23
N HIS A 295 -3.68 5.90 -11.60
CA HIS A 295 -2.94 6.78 -10.70
C HIS A 295 -3.83 7.90 -10.13
N SER A 296 -4.75 8.44 -10.94
CA SER A 296 -5.70 9.47 -10.47
C SER A 296 -6.65 8.97 -9.38
N PHE A 297 -7.00 7.68 -9.38
CA PHE A 297 -7.83 7.04 -8.36
C PHE A 297 -7.05 6.60 -7.13
N VAL A 298 -5.81 6.12 -7.32
CA VAL A 298 -4.90 5.78 -6.23
C VAL A 298 -4.64 7.00 -5.35
N LYS A 299 -4.38 8.18 -5.95
CA LYS A 299 -4.25 9.44 -5.21
C LYS A 299 -5.44 9.78 -4.30
N GLN A 300 -6.64 9.31 -4.64
CA GLN A 300 -7.88 9.61 -3.91
C GLN A 300 -8.24 8.57 -2.85
N GLY A 301 -7.51 7.46 -2.70
CA GLY A 301 -7.85 6.45 -1.69
C GLY A 301 -8.79 5.33 -2.14
N LYS A 302 -9.52 5.53 -3.24
CA LYS A 302 -10.74 4.76 -3.55
C LYS A 302 -10.50 3.42 -4.24
N LEU A 303 -9.30 3.20 -4.77
CA LEU A 303 -8.97 2.02 -5.58
C LEU A 303 -7.57 1.51 -5.24
N ARG A 304 -7.43 0.20 -5.22
CA ARG A 304 -6.14 -0.49 -5.10
C ARG A 304 -5.75 -1.12 -6.42
N VAL A 305 -4.50 -0.91 -6.83
CA VAL A 305 -3.96 -1.42 -8.10
C VAL A 305 -3.00 -2.55 -7.81
N ILE A 306 -3.13 -3.66 -8.55
CA ILE A 306 -2.29 -4.83 -8.40
C ILE A 306 -1.62 -5.12 -9.74
N GLN A 307 -0.33 -4.85 -9.83
CA GLN A 307 0.47 -5.15 -11.00
C GLN A 307 0.87 -6.63 -10.99
N MET A 308 0.55 -7.34 -12.05
CA MET A 308 0.89 -8.74 -12.22
C MET A 308 1.62 -8.96 -13.55
N GLN A 309 2.76 -9.63 -13.48
CA GLN A 309 3.51 -10.03 -14.68
C GLN A 309 3.03 -11.40 -15.15
N LYS A 310 3.27 -11.72 -16.44
CA LYS A 310 2.91 -13.02 -17.03
C LYS A 310 3.33 -14.24 -16.18
N GLY A 311 4.55 -14.23 -15.64
CA GLY A 311 5.07 -15.34 -14.82
C GLY A 311 4.35 -15.55 -13.48
N GLU A 312 3.60 -14.55 -13.01
CA GLU A 312 2.89 -14.56 -11.72
C GLU A 312 1.43 -15.02 -11.85
N ILE A 313 0.91 -15.20 -13.06
CA ILE A 313 -0.50 -15.60 -13.31
C ILE A 313 -0.84 -16.94 -12.65
N LYS A 314 0.15 -17.82 -12.46
CA LYS A 314 0.01 -19.07 -11.70
C LYS A 314 -0.47 -18.85 -10.24
N HIS A 315 -0.29 -17.65 -9.70
CA HIS A 315 -0.74 -17.25 -8.35
C HIS A 315 -2.03 -16.43 -8.38
N LEU A 316 -2.66 -16.25 -9.54
CA LEU A 316 -3.86 -15.41 -9.68
C LEU A 316 -4.98 -15.87 -8.76
N GLN A 317 -5.27 -17.17 -8.71
CA GLN A 317 -6.35 -17.70 -7.86
C GLN A 317 -6.14 -17.36 -6.37
N SER A 318 -4.97 -17.66 -5.81
CA SER A 318 -4.68 -17.35 -4.40
C SER A 318 -4.74 -15.85 -4.12
N ILE A 319 -4.33 -15.03 -5.09
CA ILE A 319 -4.41 -13.58 -4.95
C ILE A 319 -5.88 -13.13 -4.94
N LEU A 320 -6.71 -13.62 -5.87
CA LEU A 320 -8.13 -13.29 -5.89
C LEU A 320 -8.83 -13.68 -4.58
N GLU A 321 -8.49 -14.82 -3.99
CA GLU A 321 -8.98 -15.25 -2.67
C GLU A 321 -8.60 -14.26 -1.56
N ASP A 322 -7.37 -13.75 -1.56
CA ASP A 322 -6.93 -12.76 -0.58
C ASP A 322 -7.61 -11.38 -0.78
N LEU A 323 -7.84 -10.97 -2.03
CA LEU A 323 -8.56 -9.72 -2.33
C LEU A 323 -10.04 -9.80 -1.95
N ALA A 324 -10.65 -10.97 -2.09
CA ALA A 324 -12.07 -11.21 -1.77
C ALA A 324 -12.38 -11.02 -0.28
N ARG A 325 -11.37 -11.14 0.61
CA ARG A 325 -11.53 -10.90 2.06
C ARG A 325 -11.92 -9.47 2.40
N ASN A 326 -11.66 -8.53 1.49
CA ASN A 326 -11.91 -7.12 1.65
C ASN A 326 -13.02 -6.65 0.68
N TRP A 327 -14.24 -7.13 0.91
CA TRP A 327 -15.39 -6.94 0.01
C TRP A 327 -15.65 -5.48 -0.39
N GLN A 328 -15.56 -4.57 0.57
CA GLN A 328 -15.82 -3.15 0.37
C GLN A 328 -14.72 -2.45 -0.44
N LEU A 329 -13.49 -2.98 -0.42
CA LEU A 329 -12.38 -2.42 -1.17
C LEU A 329 -12.44 -2.84 -2.63
N ARG A 330 -12.16 -1.89 -3.52
CA ARG A 330 -12.12 -2.13 -4.96
C ARG A 330 -10.70 -2.28 -5.48
N TYR A 331 -10.51 -3.31 -6.30
CA TYR A 331 -9.22 -3.68 -6.88
C TYR A 331 -9.25 -3.65 -8.40
N VAL A 332 -8.16 -3.21 -9.02
CA VAL A 332 -7.86 -3.46 -10.43
C VAL A 332 -6.57 -4.28 -10.53
N VAL A 333 -6.68 -5.51 -11.02
CA VAL A 333 -5.54 -6.37 -11.35
C VAL A 333 -5.11 -6.04 -12.77
N VAL A 334 -3.94 -5.41 -12.90
CA VAL A 334 -3.34 -5.07 -14.20
C VAL A 334 -2.40 -6.17 -14.60
N VAL A 335 -2.70 -6.85 -15.70
CA VAL A 335 -1.83 -7.87 -16.30
C VAL A 335 -1.26 -7.31 -17.60
N ASP A 336 0.04 -7.04 -17.61
CA ASP A 336 0.75 -6.47 -18.76
C ASP A 336 1.63 -7.52 -19.46
N GLY A 337 1.81 -7.35 -20.76
CA GLY A 337 2.72 -8.16 -21.58
C GLY A 337 2.15 -9.51 -22.01
N LEU A 338 0.83 -9.70 -21.97
CA LEU A 338 0.19 -10.88 -22.55
C LEU A 338 0.06 -10.73 -24.07
N SER A 339 0.23 -11.84 -24.79
CA SER A 339 -0.23 -11.97 -26.17
C SER A 339 -1.74 -12.18 -26.18
N ILE A 340 -2.42 -11.91 -27.29
CA ILE A 340 -3.87 -12.15 -27.40
C ILE A 340 -4.22 -13.63 -27.13
N THR A 341 -3.35 -14.55 -27.55
CA THR A 341 -3.53 -16.00 -27.42
C THR A 341 -3.16 -16.56 -26.06
N ASP A 342 -2.65 -15.75 -25.13
CA ASP A 342 -2.37 -16.24 -23.79
C ASP A 342 -3.69 -16.42 -23.02
N ASP A 343 -3.95 -17.64 -22.57
CA ASP A 343 -5.12 -17.93 -21.75
C ASP A 343 -4.88 -17.51 -20.30
N LEU A 344 -5.92 -16.95 -19.69
CA LEU A 344 -5.98 -16.80 -18.25
C LEU A 344 -6.60 -18.06 -17.66
N PRO A 345 -6.19 -18.49 -16.46
CA PRO A 345 -6.83 -19.63 -15.82
C PRO A 345 -8.32 -19.34 -15.63
N LEU A 346 -9.15 -20.37 -15.84
CA LEU A 346 -10.59 -20.28 -15.57
C LEU A 346 -10.78 -20.13 -14.06
N VAL A 347 -11.02 -18.90 -13.62
CA VAL A 347 -11.23 -18.53 -12.22
C VAL A 347 -12.47 -17.67 -12.09
N GLU A 348 -13.19 -17.83 -11.00
CA GLU A 348 -14.29 -16.93 -10.65
C GLU A 348 -13.71 -15.63 -10.09
N TRP A 349 -14.09 -14.51 -10.69
CA TRP A 349 -13.62 -13.20 -10.25
C TRP A 349 -14.52 -12.67 -9.12
N PRO A 350 -13.96 -12.26 -7.97
CA PRO A 350 -14.72 -11.56 -6.95
C PRO A 350 -15.30 -10.25 -7.50
N GLU A 351 -16.53 -9.89 -7.10
CA GLU A 351 -17.21 -8.67 -7.58
C GLU A 351 -16.43 -7.38 -7.27
N ASN A 352 -15.57 -7.41 -6.26
CA ASN A 352 -14.73 -6.28 -5.87
C ASN A 352 -13.42 -6.18 -6.66
N VAL A 353 -13.16 -7.11 -7.60
CA VAL A 353 -11.93 -7.18 -8.39
C VAL A 353 -12.22 -7.07 -9.89
N MET A 354 -11.57 -6.12 -10.55
CA MET A 354 -11.61 -5.98 -12.01
C MET A 354 -10.27 -6.39 -12.62
N LEU A 355 -10.31 -7.22 -13.66
CA LEU A 355 -9.17 -7.45 -14.55
C LEU A 355 -9.02 -6.29 -15.54
N CYS A 356 -7.80 -5.77 -15.67
CA CYS A 356 -7.37 -4.94 -16.77
C CYS A 356 -6.19 -5.61 -17.49
N ARG A 357 -6.45 -6.19 -18.65
CA ARG A 357 -5.46 -6.88 -19.46
C ARG A 357 -4.90 -5.96 -20.54
N ILE A 358 -3.58 -5.84 -20.60
CA ILE A 358 -2.88 -5.12 -21.67
C ILE A 358 -2.22 -6.15 -22.57
N SER A 359 -2.68 -6.23 -23.82
CA SER A 359 -2.19 -7.21 -24.78
C SER A 359 -1.53 -6.56 -26.00
N LEU A 360 -0.44 -7.17 -26.47
CA LEU A 360 0.19 -6.77 -27.72
C LEU A 360 -0.58 -7.34 -28.91
N SER A 361 -0.91 -6.48 -29.88
CA SER A 361 -1.43 -6.89 -31.17
C SER A 361 -0.65 -6.22 -32.31
N LYS A 362 -0.15 -7.02 -33.26
CA LYS A 362 0.51 -6.52 -34.48
C LYS A 362 -0.47 -6.25 -35.61
N GLU A 363 -1.62 -6.93 -35.62
CA GLU A 363 -2.67 -6.80 -36.63
C GLU A 363 -4.00 -6.58 -35.91
N LEU A 364 -4.71 -5.52 -36.27
CA LEU A 364 -5.99 -5.11 -35.68
C LEU A 364 -7.17 -6.04 -36.00
N SER A 365 -6.93 -7.24 -36.50
CA SER A 365 -7.99 -8.17 -36.84
C SER A 365 -8.60 -8.73 -35.55
N MET A 366 -9.70 -8.12 -35.11
CA MET A 366 -10.66 -8.64 -34.12
C MET A 366 -11.02 -10.12 -34.40
N GLU A 367 -10.87 -10.56 -35.65
CA GLU A 367 -10.98 -11.97 -36.10
C GLU A 367 -10.10 -12.97 -35.32
N LYS A 368 -9.03 -12.52 -34.66
CA LYS A 368 -8.14 -13.37 -33.83
C LYS A 368 -8.54 -13.41 -32.36
N LEU A 369 -9.49 -12.58 -31.93
CA LEU A 369 -10.06 -12.70 -30.61
C LEU A 369 -11.04 -13.87 -30.65
N SER A 370 -10.86 -14.87 -29.79
CA SER A 370 -11.88 -15.90 -29.65
C SER A 370 -13.16 -15.24 -29.15
N SER A 371 -14.33 -15.71 -29.63
CA SER A 371 -15.62 -15.23 -29.14
C SER A 371 -15.71 -15.32 -27.60
N GLU A 372 -15.10 -16.35 -27.01
CA GLU A 372 -15.02 -16.54 -25.56
C GLU A 372 -14.22 -15.44 -24.85
N THR A 373 -13.13 -14.94 -25.45
CA THR A 373 -12.37 -13.82 -24.88
C THR A 373 -13.20 -12.54 -24.97
N GLU A 374 -13.83 -12.30 -26.10
CA GLU A 374 -14.67 -11.13 -26.34
C GLU A 374 -15.85 -11.07 -25.36
N ASP A 375 -16.51 -12.21 -25.12
CA ASP A 375 -17.61 -12.34 -24.16
C ASP A 375 -17.17 -12.14 -22.71
N SER A 376 -15.91 -12.47 -22.37
CA SER A 376 -15.36 -12.28 -21.02
C SER A 376 -14.97 -10.83 -20.69
N PHE A 377 -14.76 -9.99 -21.72
CA PHE A 377 -14.34 -8.60 -21.58
C PHE A 377 -15.44 -7.64 -22.07
N GLY A 378 -16.24 -7.09 -21.15
CA GLY A 378 -17.27 -6.10 -21.51
C GLY A 378 -16.74 -4.71 -21.90
N MET A 379 -15.44 -4.48 -21.84
CA MET A 379 -14.81 -3.26 -22.37
C MET A 379 -13.52 -3.60 -23.14
N ILE A 380 -13.52 -3.32 -24.43
CA ILE A 380 -12.35 -3.48 -25.30
C ILE A 380 -11.92 -2.12 -25.83
N LEU A 381 -10.64 -1.78 -25.67
CA LEU A 381 -10.04 -0.56 -26.18
C LEU A 381 -8.88 -0.89 -27.10
N THR A 382 -8.87 -0.29 -28.27
CA THR A 382 -7.85 -0.56 -29.29
C THR A 382 -7.08 0.71 -29.61
N LEU A 383 -5.77 0.68 -29.35
CA LEU A 383 -4.85 1.76 -29.68
C LEU A 383 -4.08 1.40 -30.95
N ASN A 384 -3.88 2.39 -31.80
CA ASN A 384 -3.16 2.24 -33.07
C ASN A 384 -1.75 2.83 -32.98
N ASN A 385 -0.92 2.53 -33.99
CA ASN A 385 0.27 3.35 -34.24
C ASN A 385 -0.16 4.76 -34.63
N LEU A 386 0.76 5.71 -34.49
CA LEU A 386 0.50 7.08 -34.87
C LEU A 386 0.63 7.22 -36.38
N ASP A 387 -0.19 8.08 -36.98
CA ASP A 387 0.14 8.65 -38.28
C ASP A 387 1.14 9.81 -38.10
N HIS A 388 1.63 10.33 -39.21
CA HIS A 388 2.67 11.35 -39.18
C HIS A 388 2.19 12.65 -38.50
N GLU A 389 0.95 13.05 -38.71
CA GLU A 389 0.37 14.26 -38.11
C GLU A 389 0.20 14.11 -36.58
N THR A 390 -0.38 12.98 -36.14
CA THR A 390 -0.58 12.68 -34.72
C THR A 390 0.74 12.42 -33.99
N TYR A 391 1.78 11.94 -34.68
CA TYR A 391 3.14 11.86 -34.15
C TYR A 391 3.69 13.24 -33.81
N LEU A 392 3.69 14.17 -34.77
CA LEU A 392 4.18 15.53 -34.56
C LEU A 392 3.38 16.26 -33.47
N LEU A 393 2.04 16.09 -33.46
CA LEU A 393 1.20 16.62 -32.39
C LEU A 393 1.60 16.06 -31.02
N SER A 394 1.84 14.75 -30.93
CA SER A 394 2.26 14.11 -29.68
C SER A 394 3.63 14.62 -29.20
N VAL A 395 4.59 14.81 -30.11
CA VAL A 395 5.91 15.40 -29.79
C VAL A 395 5.75 16.82 -29.25
N LYS A 396 4.93 17.65 -29.92
CA LYS A 396 4.63 19.02 -29.50
C LYS A 396 4.03 19.05 -28.09
N GLU A 397 3.00 18.24 -27.83
CA GLU A 397 2.35 18.17 -26.51
C GLU A 397 3.29 17.73 -25.40
N MET A 398 4.18 16.75 -25.68
CA MET A 398 5.20 16.31 -24.72
C MET A 398 6.24 17.40 -24.43
N LEU A 399 6.68 18.15 -25.44
CA LEU A 399 7.59 19.27 -25.27
C LEU A 399 6.94 20.40 -24.46
N ASP A 400 5.68 20.75 -24.76
CA ASP A 400 4.92 21.74 -23.99
C ASP A 400 4.76 21.35 -22.52
N PHE A 401 4.55 20.06 -22.24
CA PHE A 401 4.46 19.55 -20.88
C PHE A 401 5.80 19.68 -20.12
N ASN A 402 6.91 19.30 -20.75
CA ASN A 402 8.24 19.41 -20.13
C ASN A 402 8.68 20.86 -19.91
N LYS A 403 8.23 21.81 -20.75
CA LYS A 403 8.53 23.25 -20.59
C LYS A 403 7.87 23.90 -19.38
N ARG A 404 6.82 23.28 -18.80
CA ARG A 404 6.28 23.71 -17.50
C ARG A 404 7.24 23.41 -16.35
N LEU A 405 8.28 22.60 -16.56
CA LEU A 405 9.16 22.10 -15.51
C LEU A 405 10.54 22.76 -15.45
N ASP A 406 11.07 23.41 -16.50
CA ASP A 406 12.17 24.40 -16.42
C ASP A 406 12.54 24.93 -17.82
N VAL A 407 12.63 26.27 -17.97
CA VAL A 407 13.12 27.05 -19.14
C VAL A 407 12.22 27.10 -20.40
N LYS A 408 11.90 28.33 -20.85
CA LYS A 408 11.24 28.59 -22.16
C LYS A 408 12.28 28.72 -23.27
N PRO A 409 12.26 27.88 -24.32
CA PRO A 409 13.09 28.06 -25.51
C PRO A 409 12.55 29.20 -26.39
N THR A 410 13.42 29.86 -27.15
CA THR A 410 13.04 30.87 -28.16
C THR A 410 12.27 30.24 -29.33
N ASP A 411 11.41 31.00 -30.02
CA ASP A 411 10.58 30.51 -31.14
C ASP A 411 11.40 29.86 -32.27
N ASP A 412 12.64 30.29 -32.51
CA ASP A 412 13.53 29.69 -33.52
C ASP A 412 13.99 28.27 -33.16
N SER A 413 14.20 27.98 -31.86
CA SER A 413 14.56 26.63 -31.40
C SER A 413 13.40 25.64 -31.50
N TRP A 414 12.17 26.16 -31.46
CA TRP A 414 10.96 25.36 -31.55
C TRP A 414 10.75 24.80 -32.94
N GLN A 415 10.89 25.65 -33.95
CA GLN A 415 10.77 25.21 -35.33
C GLN A 415 11.87 24.19 -35.66
N SER A 416 13.11 24.44 -35.21
CA SER A 416 14.22 23.48 -35.35
C SER A 416 13.89 22.09 -34.76
N HIS A 417 13.40 22.02 -33.52
CA HIS A 417 13.06 20.74 -32.91
C HIS A 417 11.87 20.04 -33.59
N MET A 418 10.91 20.78 -34.15
CA MET A 418 9.80 20.19 -34.88
C MET A 418 10.22 19.69 -36.27
N ASP A 419 11.14 20.39 -36.94
CA ASP A 419 11.73 19.94 -38.20
C ASP A 419 12.60 18.69 -37.98
N GLU A 420 13.37 18.62 -36.90
CA GLU A 420 14.11 17.41 -36.49
C GLU A 420 13.16 16.24 -36.16
N ALA A 421 12.00 16.51 -35.53
CA ALA A 421 10.99 15.50 -35.27
C ALA A 421 10.36 14.95 -36.55
N ASP A 422 10.17 15.82 -37.55
CA ASP A 422 9.65 15.48 -38.88
C ASP A 422 10.63 14.57 -39.64
N GLU A 423 11.92 14.88 -39.62
CA GLU A 423 12.97 14.00 -40.18
C GLU A 423 13.05 12.67 -39.44
N TRP A 424 13.03 12.70 -38.10
CA TRP A 424 13.06 11.49 -37.28
C TRP A 424 11.87 10.57 -37.57
N ALA A 425 10.68 11.14 -37.81
CA ALA A 425 9.47 10.39 -38.16
C ALA A 425 9.59 9.67 -39.50
N LYS A 426 10.24 10.30 -40.50
CA LYS A 426 10.45 9.71 -41.84
C LYS A 426 11.40 8.53 -41.83
N ASP A 427 12.40 8.55 -40.94
CA ASP A 427 13.44 7.51 -40.86
C ASP A 427 13.05 6.30 -39.98
N ARG A 428 11.85 6.30 -39.35
CA ARG A 428 11.42 5.23 -38.46
C ARG A 428 10.03 4.69 -38.81
N ASP A 429 9.94 3.37 -38.97
CA ASP A 429 8.69 2.63 -39.05
C ASP A 429 8.72 1.46 -38.04
N PRO A 430 7.76 1.35 -37.09
CA PRO A 430 6.61 2.22 -36.87
C PRO A 430 6.87 3.44 -35.96
N ILE A 431 6.24 4.57 -36.30
CA ILE A 431 6.08 5.73 -35.42
C ILE A 431 5.00 5.47 -34.35
N SER A 432 5.32 5.81 -33.10
CA SER A 432 4.50 5.48 -31.93
C SER A 432 4.67 6.50 -30.81
N VAL A 433 3.78 6.45 -29.81
CA VAL A 433 3.89 7.29 -28.60
C VAL A 433 5.24 7.07 -27.90
N ARG A 434 5.76 5.84 -27.90
CA ARG A 434 7.08 5.53 -27.34
C ARG A 434 8.20 6.20 -28.13
N SER A 435 8.18 6.16 -29.47
CA SER A 435 9.23 6.80 -30.27
C SER A 435 9.17 8.32 -30.16
N ALA A 436 7.98 8.92 -30.03
CA ALA A 436 7.82 10.35 -29.72
C ALA A 436 8.42 10.71 -28.35
N SER A 437 8.16 9.90 -27.32
CA SER A 437 8.75 10.12 -26.00
C SER A 437 10.28 9.96 -25.99
N GLN A 438 10.82 9.02 -26.78
CA GLN A 438 12.28 8.88 -26.96
C GLN A 438 12.89 10.08 -27.66
N PHE A 439 12.22 10.61 -28.70
CA PHE A 439 12.63 11.85 -29.36
C PHE A 439 12.81 12.98 -28.35
N VAL A 440 11.73 13.27 -27.60
CA VAL A 440 11.70 14.38 -26.63
C VAL A 440 12.77 14.24 -25.55
N ARG A 441 13.10 13.01 -25.12
CA ARG A 441 14.18 12.77 -24.15
C ARG A 441 15.59 12.92 -24.71
N ASN A 442 15.78 12.82 -26.02
CA ASN A 442 17.11 12.94 -26.62
C ASN A 442 17.48 14.41 -26.90
N ILE A 443 16.47 15.27 -27.04
CA ILE A 443 16.65 16.71 -27.31
C ILE A 443 16.58 17.59 -26.04
N LEU A 444 16.16 17.01 -24.90
CA LEU A 444 16.17 17.63 -23.57
C LEU A 444 17.29 17.02 -22.74
#